data_AF-A0A7C3UDQ0-F1
#
_entry.id   AF-A0A7C3UDQ0-F1
#
_cell.length_a   1.000
_cell.length_b   1.000
_cell.length_c   1.000
_cell.angle_alpha   90.00
_cell.angle_beta   90.00
_cell.angle_gamma   90.00
#
_symmetry.space_group_name_H-M   'P 1'
#
loop_
_entity.id
_entity.type
_entity.pdbx_description
1 polymer ?
#
loop_
_entity_poly.entity_id
_entity_poly.type
_entity_poly.pdbx_seq_one_letter_code
_entity_poly.pdbx_strand_id
1 'polypeptide(L)'
;MSIFNLFGRRRSPEELARILTEKIAKSAFAFFRQNNFREEIKFNQIAQVEQDRIFNELVATGICLAILMFETMSNLTQKKKKDYAVEFYQELIIELYSRYGNWLRELGTEEKFASLWKDLIEMRVKEYQKDFREHRKEFPSELKANPWISICSIGCLYHIRRGKPKDKDDLFILILRWVKSVAIEISKQTLSSLSL
;
A
#
# COMPACT_ATOMS: atom_id res chain seq x y z
N MET A 1 33.16 -6.47 24.23
CA MET A 1 31.79 -6.88 23.83
C MET A 1 30.84 -6.40 24.91
N SER A 2 30.05 -5.35 24.63
CA SER A 2 29.13 -4.75 25.60
C SER A 2 27.77 -5.44 25.54
N ILE A 3 27.29 -5.91 26.69
CA ILE A 3 26.01 -6.61 26.91
C ILE A 3 24.79 -5.64 26.88
N PHE A 4 24.98 -4.40 26.41
CA PHE A 4 23.94 -3.36 26.41
C PHE A 4 23.11 -3.20 25.12
N ASN A 5 23.07 -4.21 24.24
CA ASN A 5 22.29 -4.16 22.97
C ASN A 5 21.10 -5.14 22.93
N LEU A 6 20.45 -5.39 24.08
CA LEU A 6 19.32 -6.32 24.20
C LEU A 6 17.93 -5.64 24.28
N PHE A 7 17.85 -4.32 24.11
CA PHE A 7 16.59 -3.59 23.93
C PHE A 7 16.55 -3.00 22.52
N GLY A 8 15.60 -3.45 21.71
CA GLY A 8 15.51 -3.13 20.29
C GLY A 8 15.40 -1.63 20.04
N ARG A 9 16.29 -1.09 19.19
CA ARG A 9 16.26 0.31 18.75
C ARG A 9 14.92 0.57 18.04
N ARG A 10 14.23 1.64 18.43
CA ARG A 10 13.07 2.17 17.71
C ARG A 10 13.48 2.43 16.25
N ARG A 11 12.74 1.85 15.30
CA ARG A 11 13.08 2.00 13.87
C ARG A 11 12.88 3.44 13.42
N SER A 12 13.75 3.93 12.53
CA SER A 12 13.51 5.20 11.85
C SER A 12 12.35 5.09 10.86
N PRO A 13 11.73 6.22 10.46
CA PRO A 13 10.76 6.24 9.37
C PRO A 13 11.28 5.61 8.08
N GLU A 14 12.53 5.88 7.70
CA GLU A 14 13.19 5.31 6.53
C GLU A 14 13.31 3.78 6.63
N GLU A 15 13.78 3.25 7.76
CA GLU A 15 13.91 1.81 7.98
C GLU A 15 12.56 1.11 7.88
N LEU A 16 11.51 1.70 8.47
CA LEU A 16 10.16 1.15 8.40
C LEU A 16 9.58 1.24 6.98
N ALA A 17 9.78 2.36 6.28
CA ALA A 17 9.36 2.53 4.89
C ALA A 17 9.96 1.45 3.99
N ARG A 18 11.27 1.16 4.14
CA ARG A 18 11.96 0.10 3.42
C ARG A 18 11.33 -1.27 3.70
N ILE A 19 11.18 -1.63 4.99
CA ILE A 19 10.59 -2.92 5.40
C ILE A 19 9.17 -3.09 4.85
N LEU A 20 8.33 -2.05 4.95
CA LEU A 20 6.96 -2.09 4.45
C LEU A 20 6.94 -2.24 2.93
N THR A 21 7.75 -1.46 2.22
CA THR A 21 7.85 -1.50 0.75
C THR A 21 8.25 -2.88 0.26
N GLU A 22 9.29 -3.49 0.84
CA GLU A 22 9.74 -4.84 0.49
C GLU A 22 8.66 -5.90 0.76
N LYS A 23 7.99 -5.81 1.92
CA LYS A 23 6.90 -6.74 2.29
C LYS A 23 5.70 -6.61 1.38
N ILE A 24 5.31 -5.38 1.03
CA ILE A 24 4.23 -5.09 0.10
C ILE A 24 4.56 -5.67 -1.28
N ALA A 25 5.75 -5.37 -1.82
CA ALA A 25 6.18 -5.87 -3.12
C ALA A 25 6.23 -7.41 -3.16
N LYS A 26 6.77 -8.05 -2.11
CA LYS A 26 6.78 -9.51 -1.98
C LYS A 26 5.37 -10.09 -1.90
N SER A 27 4.48 -9.44 -1.16
CA SER A 27 3.07 -9.86 -1.05
C SER A 27 2.34 -9.72 -2.39
N ALA A 28 2.52 -8.60 -3.09
CA ALA A 28 1.97 -8.35 -4.42
C ALA A 28 2.47 -9.40 -5.42
N PHE A 29 3.77 -9.74 -5.39
CA PHE A 29 4.33 -10.77 -6.24
C PHE A 29 3.74 -12.16 -5.94
N ALA A 30 3.64 -12.52 -4.66
CA ALA A 30 3.03 -13.79 -4.25
C ALA A 30 1.57 -13.88 -4.71
N PHE A 31 0.79 -12.80 -4.58
CA PHE A 31 -0.59 -12.72 -5.04
C PHE A 31 -0.71 -12.82 -6.56
N PHE A 32 0.12 -12.07 -7.30
CA PHE A 32 0.20 -12.11 -8.77
C PHE A 32 0.56 -13.49 -9.34
N ARG A 33 1.25 -14.31 -8.54
CA ARG A 33 1.61 -15.70 -8.88
C ARG A 33 0.49 -16.71 -8.61
N GLN A 34 -0.57 -16.36 -7.87
CA GLN A 34 -1.63 -17.31 -7.52
C GLN A 34 -2.45 -17.72 -8.75
N ASN A 35 -2.78 -19.01 -8.86
CA ASN A 35 -3.50 -19.55 -10.02
C ASN A 35 -4.88 -18.93 -10.18
N ASN A 36 -5.66 -18.84 -9.11
CA ASN A 36 -6.99 -18.22 -9.12
C ASN A 36 -6.94 -16.74 -9.54
N PHE A 37 -5.95 -15.96 -9.09
CA PHE A 37 -5.78 -14.58 -9.54
C PHE A 37 -5.45 -14.52 -11.04
N ARG A 38 -4.55 -15.38 -11.51
CA ARG A 38 -4.13 -15.46 -12.91
C ARG A 38 -5.27 -15.89 -13.84
N GLU A 39 -6.11 -16.81 -13.40
CA GLU A 39 -7.32 -17.21 -14.09
C GLU A 39 -8.27 -16.02 -14.26
N GLU A 40 -8.52 -15.27 -13.18
CA GLU A 40 -9.41 -14.11 -13.18
C GLU A 40 -8.98 -12.97 -14.12
N ILE A 41 -7.67 -12.75 -14.27
CA ILE A 41 -7.12 -11.75 -15.20
C ILE A 41 -6.84 -12.32 -16.60
N LYS A 42 -7.15 -13.60 -16.85
CA LYS A 42 -6.84 -14.31 -18.10
C LYS A 42 -5.37 -14.18 -18.47
N PHE A 43 -4.48 -14.43 -17.51
CA PHE A 43 -3.04 -14.14 -17.59
C PHE A 43 -2.37 -14.62 -18.89
N ASN A 44 -2.68 -15.82 -19.35
CA ASN A 44 -2.09 -16.41 -20.57
C ASN A 44 -2.63 -15.81 -21.89
N GLN A 45 -3.66 -14.96 -21.83
CA GLN A 45 -4.31 -14.34 -22.99
C GLN A 45 -3.96 -12.86 -23.14
N ILE A 46 -3.17 -12.30 -22.22
CA ILE A 46 -2.76 -10.89 -22.22
C ILE A 46 -1.26 -10.76 -22.47
N ALA A 47 -0.87 -9.70 -23.16
CA ALA A 47 0.52 -9.40 -23.46
C ALA A 47 1.33 -9.10 -22.18
N GLN A 48 2.65 -9.33 -22.23
CA GLN A 48 3.57 -9.06 -21.11
C GLN A 48 3.40 -7.65 -20.54
N VAL A 49 3.27 -6.64 -21.41
CA VAL A 49 3.06 -5.25 -20.99
C VAL A 49 1.82 -5.09 -20.09
N GLU A 50 0.74 -5.82 -20.38
CA GLU A 50 -0.46 -5.78 -19.54
C GLU A 50 -0.27 -6.56 -18.24
N GLN A 51 0.48 -7.66 -18.26
CA GLN A 51 0.85 -8.39 -17.05
C GLN A 51 1.69 -7.51 -16.12
N ASP A 52 2.68 -6.81 -16.65
CA ASP A 52 3.54 -5.89 -15.91
C ASP A 52 2.74 -4.71 -15.36
N ARG A 53 1.81 -4.15 -16.14
CA ARG A 53 0.90 -3.11 -15.68
C ARG A 53 0.05 -3.58 -14.49
N ILE A 54 -0.54 -4.78 -14.58
CA ILE A 54 -1.36 -5.35 -13.49
C ILE A 54 -0.49 -5.54 -12.24
N PHE A 55 0.72 -6.07 -12.38
CA PHE A 55 1.65 -6.19 -11.25
C PHE A 55 1.96 -4.82 -10.63
N ASN A 56 2.19 -3.80 -11.45
CA ASN A 56 2.46 -2.45 -10.97
C ASN A 56 1.28 -1.87 -10.17
N GLU A 57 0.04 -2.09 -10.61
CA GLU A 57 -1.15 -1.68 -9.87
C GLU A 57 -1.26 -2.39 -8.51
N LEU A 58 -0.86 -3.65 -8.40
CA LEU A 58 -0.82 -4.35 -7.11
C LEU A 58 0.21 -3.71 -6.17
N VAL A 59 1.44 -3.47 -6.63
CA VAL A 59 2.46 -2.83 -5.79
C VAL A 59 2.01 -1.43 -5.36
N ALA A 60 1.55 -0.61 -6.31
CA ALA A 60 1.06 0.74 -6.05
C ALA A 60 -0.09 0.73 -5.03
N THR A 61 -1.07 -0.17 -5.19
CA THR A 61 -2.21 -0.32 -4.27
C THR A 61 -1.74 -0.59 -2.84
N GLY A 62 -0.79 -1.51 -2.65
CA GLY A 62 -0.28 -1.83 -1.32
C GLY A 62 0.44 -0.66 -0.65
N ILE A 63 1.21 0.12 -1.43
CA ILE A 63 1.90 1.32 -0.93
C ILE A 63 0.88 2.42 -0.60
N CYS A 64 -0.12 2.64 -1.47
CA CYS A 64 -1.21 3.58 -1.23
C CYS A 64 -1.97 3.25 0.06
N LEU A 65 -2.26 1.97 0.31
CA LEU A 65 -2.89 1.50 1.54
C LEU A 65 -2.08 1.91 2.77
N ALA A 66 -0.76 1.72 2.74
CA ALA A 66 0.13 2.12 3.84
C ALA A 66 0.07 3.64 4.07
N ILE A 67 0.24 4.44 3.02
CA ILE A 67 0.18 5.90 3.07
C ILE A 67 -1.13 6.38 3.70
N LEU A 68 -2.27 5.92 3.19
CA LEU A 68 -3.60 6.32 3.65
C LEU A 68 -3.87 5.93 5.12
N MET A 69 -3.39 4.75 5.52
CA MET A 69 -3.45 4.31 6.92
C MET A 69 -2.62 5.23 7.83
N PHE A 70 -1.40 5.61 7.41
CA PHE A 70 -0.54 6.50 8.18
C PHE A 70 -1.03 7.95 8.21
N GLU A 71 -1.61 8.46 7.13
CA GLU A 71 -2.28 9.76 7.12
C GLU A 71 -3.41 9.79 8.16
N THR A 72 -4.20 8.72 8.22
CA THR A 72 -5.28 8.57 9.21
C THR A 72 -4.73 8.53 10.64
N MET A 73 -3.67 7.75 10.87
CA MET A 73 -3.02 7.67 12.18
C MET A 73 -2.39 8.99 12.61
N SER A 74 -1.75 9.71 11.68
CA SER A 74 -1.17 11.04 11.92
C SER A 74 -2.25 12.04 12.35
N ASN A 75 -3.35 12.11 11.59
CA ASN A 75 -4.51 12.96 11.92
C ASN A 75 -5.14 12.62 13.28
N LEU A 76 -5.26 11.33 13.62
CA LEU A 76 -5.76 10.90 14.93
C LEU A 76 -4.80 11.24 16.08
N THR A 77 -3.50 11.22 15.81
CA THR A 77 -2.44 11.51 16.78
C THR A 77 -2.32 13.01 17.03
N GLN A 78 -2.47 13.83 16.00
CA GLN A 78 -2.50 15.30 16.10
C GLN A 78 -3.63 15.75 17.02
N LYS A 79 -4.82 15.15 16.90
CA LYS A 79 -5.95 15.41 17.83
C LYS A 79 -5.63 15.07 19.29
N LYS A 80 -4.67 14.18 19.53
CA LYS A 80 -4.21 13.77 20.87
C LYS A 80 -2.97 14.54 21.35
N LYS A 81 -2.50 15.55 20.62
CA LYS A 81 -1.33 16.39 20.97
C LYS A 81 -0.06 15.58 21.27
N LYS A 82 0.25 14.59 20.44
CA LYS A 82 1.49 13.78 20.54
C LYS A 82 2.45 14.13 19.41
N ASP A 83 3.17 15.23 19.56
CA ASP A 83 3.93 15.88 18.47
C ASP A 83 4.94 14.94 17.81
N TYR A 84 5.75 14.22 18.59
CA TYR A 84 6.73 13.25 18.06
C TYR A 84 6.09 12.19 17.14
N ALA A 85 4.91 11.67 17.50
CA ALA A 85 4.28 10.61 16.71
C ALA A 85 3.68 11.16 15.42
N VAL A 86 3.27 12.43 15.39
CA VAL A 86 2.85 13.13 14.16
C VAL A 86 4.02 13.27 13.20
N GLU A 87 5.17 13.78 13.69
CA GLU A 87 6.40 13.94 12.90
C GLU A 87 6.85 12.60 12.32
N PHE A 88 6.90 11.55 13.15
CA PHE A 88 7.26 10.20 12.70
C PHE A 88 6.38 9.71 11.54
N TYR A 89 5.06 9.87 11.63
CA TYR A 89 4.17 9.43 10.55
C TYR A 89 4.30 10.30 9.30
N GLN A 90 4.52 11.61 9.45
CA GLN A 90 4.72 12.50 8.31
C GLN A 90 6.00 12.17 7.54
N GLU A 91 7.11 11.95 8.23
CA GLU A 91 8.36 11.49 7.62
C GLU A 91 8.18 10.12 6.95
N LEU A 92 7.51 9.18 7.62
CA LEU A 92 7.24 7.84 7.06
C LEU A 92 6.43 7.91 5.77
N ILE A 93 5.42 8.79 5.71
CA ILE A 93 4.62 9.00 4.51
C ILE A 93 5.48 9.54 3.37
N ILE A 94 6.33 10.53 3.63
CA ILE A 94 7.26 11.11 2.64
C ILE A 94 8.18 10.02 2.07
N GLU A 95 8.74 9.17 2.95
CA GLU A 95 9.59 8.06 2.55
C GLU A 95 8.83 7.07 1.65
N LEU A 96 7.62 6.66 2.04
CA LEU A 96 6.81 5.68 1.30
C LEU A 96 6.51 6.10 -0.16
N TYR A 97 6.34 7.39 -0.44
CA TYR A 97 6.08 7.88 -1.80
C TYR A 97 7.24 7.59 -2.77
N SER A 98 8.48 7.61 -2.29
CA SER A 98 9.66 7.45 -3.15
C SER A 98 10.37 6.11 -2.98
N ARG A 99 10.08 5.38 -1.90
CA ARG A 99 10.90 4.24 -1.47
C ARG A 99 11.00 3.13 -2.49
N TYR A 100 9.91 2.79 -3.16
CA TYR A 100 9.91 1.71 -4.16
C TYR A 100 10.71 2.07 -5.40
N GLY A 101 10.56 3.30 -5.92
CA GLY A 101 11.38 3.79 -7.04
C GLY A 101 12.87 3.81 -6.69
N ASN A 102 13.21 4.32 -5.50
CA ASN A 102 14.59 4.32 -5.01
C ASN A 102 15.16 2.89 -4.89
N TRP A 103 14.35 1.93 -4.42
CA TRP A 103 14.76 0.53 -4.34
C TRP A 103 14.98 -0.09 -5.73
N LEU A 104 14.12 0.20 -6.71
CA LEU A 104 14.33 -0.24 -8.09
C LEU A 104 15.63 0.32 -8.69
N ARG A 105 15.96 1.59 -8.38
CA ARG A 105 17.24 2.19 -8.77
C ARG A 105 18.44 1.48 -8.15
N GLU A 106 18.36 1.13 -6.87
CA GLU A 106 19.39 0.33 -6.18
C GLU A 106 19.58 -1.06 -6.84
N LEU A 107 18.53 -1.60 -7.45
CA LEU A 107 18.57 -2.85 -8.23
C LEU A 107 19.00 -2.66 -9.69
N GLY A 108 19.33 -1.45 -10.12
CA GLY A 108 19.83 -1.14 -11.47
C GLY A 108 18.79 -0.68 -12.48
N THR A 109 17.57 -0.35 -12.05
CA THR A 109 16.55 0.26 -12.95
C THR A 109 16.98 1.68 -13.33
N GLU A 110 16.83 2.04 -14.61
CA GLU A 110 17.13 3.40 -15.08
C GLU A 110 16.27 4.46 -14.35
N GLU A 111 16.87 5.61 -14.01
CA GLU A 111 16.20 6.70 -13.27
C GLU A 111 14.87 7.10 -13.91
N LYS A 112 14.81 7.18 -15.25
CA LYS A 112 13.60 7.54 -16.00
C LYS A 112 12.40 6.63 -15.76
N PHE A 113 12.63 5.39 -15.35
CA PHE A 113 11.58 4.43 -15.01
C PHE A 113 11.33 4.38 -13.50
N ALA A 114 12.40 4.47 -12.71
CA ALA A 114 12.30 4.50 -11.25
C ALA A 114 11.51 5.72 -10.74
N SER A 115 11.72 6.90 -11.36
CA SER A 115 11.08 8.15 -10.96
C SER A 115 9.56 8.15 -11.16
N LEU A 116 9.05 7.41 -12.16
CA LEU A 116 7.62 7.33 -12.48
C LEU A 116 6.78 6.72 -11.35
N TRP A 117 7.40 5.95 -10.46
CA TRP A 117 6.71 5.33 -9.34
C TRP A 117 6.15 6.32 -8.35
N LYS A 118 6.89 7.41 -8.07
CA LYS A 118 6.41 8.46 -7.17
C LYS A 118 5.13 9.08 -7.74
N ASP A 119 5.14 9.42 -9.02
CA ASP A 119 3.99 10.03 -9.70
C ASP A 119 2.79 9.09 -9.74
N LEU A 120 3.02 7.80 -10.02
CA LEU A 120 1.97 6.78 -10.00
C LEU A 120 1.34 6.65 -8.61
N ILE A 121 2.15 6.56 -7.56
CA ILE A 121 1.66 6.43 -6.18
C ILE A 121 0.89 7.70 -5.77
N GLU A 122 1.42 8.89 -6.06
CA GLU A 122 0.73 10.15 -5.78
C GLU A 122 -0.61 10.26 -6.50
N MET A 123 -0.67 9.88 -7.78
CA MET A 123 -1.90 9.85 -8.56
C MET A 123 -2.94 8.94 -7.89
N ARG A 124 -2.53 7.71 -7.54
CA ARG A 124 -3.44 6.71 -6.95
C ARG A 124 -3.90 7.09 -5.54
N VAL A 125 -3.04 7.66 -4.70
CA VAL A 125 -3.46 8.18 -3.39
C VAL A 125 -4.52 9.27 -3.56
N LYS A 126 -4.31 10.24 -4.45
CA LYS A 126 -5.26 11.32 -4.71
C LYS A 126 -6.61 10.79 -5.22
N GLU A 127 -6.57 9.81 -6.11
CA GLU A 127 -7.75 9.12 -6.64
C GLU A 127 -8.53 8.42 -5.52
N TYR A 128 -7.87 7.60 -4.71
CA TYR A 128 -8.53 6.86 -3.62
C TYR A 128 -9.11 7.78 -2.54
N GLN A 129 -8.42 8.87 -2.20
CA GLN A 129 -8.96 9.88 -1.30
C GLN A 129 -10.20 10.57 -1.89
N LYS A 130 -10.21 10.82 -3.21
CA LYS A 130 -11.35 11.41 -3.91
C LYS A 130 -12.54 10.46 -3.87
N ASP A 131 -12.34 9.19 -4.23
CA ASP A 131 -13.39 8.17 -4.20
C ASP A 131 -13.99 8.03 -2.80
N PHE A 132 -13.16 8.03 -1.77
CA PHE A 132 -13.65 8.01 -0.40
C PHE A 132 -14.49 9.26 -0.07
N ARG A 133 -14.09 10.46 -0.49
CA ARG A 133 -14.86 11.69 -0.24
C ARG A 133 -16.22 11.65 -0.93
N GLU A 134 -16.26 11.19 -2.18
CA GLU A 134 -17.48 11.16 -3.00
C GLU A 134 -18.47 10.12 -2.48
N HIS A 135 -18.00 8.94 -2.10
CA HIS A 135 -18.84 7.82 -1.65
C HIS A 135 -18.94 7.66 -0.14
N ARG A 136 -18.38 8.59 0.66
CA ARG A 136 -18.28 8.48 2.13
C ARG A 136 -19.60 8.13 2.83
N LYS A 137 -20.72 8.60 2.28
CA LYS A 137 -22.06 8.40 2.85
C LYS A 137 -22.56 6.97 2.69
N GLU A 138 -22.10 6.27 1.66
CA GLU A 138 -22.45 4.89 1.33
C GLU A 138 -21.71 3.86 2.19
N PHE A 139 -20.61 4.27 2.82
CA PHE A 139 -19.86 3.41 3.73
C PHE A 139 -20.66 3.10 5.00
N PRO A 140 -20.75 1.83 5.43
CA PRO A 140 -21.19 1.47 6.76
C PRO A 140 -20.42 2.23 7.84
N SER A 141 -21.10 2.56 8.94
CA SER A 141 -20.55 3.43 9.99
C SER A 141 -19.24 2.89 10.57
N GLU A 142 -19.14 1.56 10.63
CA GLU A 142 -18.03 0.78 11.19
C GLU A 142 -16.79 0.86 10.29
N LEU A 143 -16.97 1.03 8.98
CA LEU A 143 -15.88 1.12 8.01
C LEU A 143 -15.35 2.56 7.86
N LYS A 144 -16.09 3.58 8.32
CA LYS A 144 -15.68 4.99 8.18
C LYS A 144 -14.41 5.34 8.98
N ALA A 145 -14.08 4.56 10.02
CA ALA A 145 -12.88 4.78 10.82
C ALA A 145 -11.58 4.36 10.10
N ASN A 146 -11.67 3.35 9.21
CA ASN A 146 -10.58 2.94 8.33
C ASN A 146 -11.14 2.38 7.01
N PRO A 147 -11.54 3.25 6.08
CA PRO A 147 -12.21 2.85 4.84
C PRO A 147 -11.22 2.27 3.81
N TRP A 148 -9.92 2.38 4.06
CA TRP A 148 -8.88 2.24 3.04
C TRP A 148 -8.75 0.82 2.51
N ILE A 149 -9.06 -0.20 3.31
CA ILE A 149 -9.11 -1.59 2.82
C ILE A 149 -10.12 -1.69 1.67
N SER A 150 -11.33 -1.18 1.84
CA SER A 150 -12.36 -1.26 0.81
C SER A 150 -12.05 -0.35 -0.37
N ILE A 151 -11.67 0.91 -0.12
CA ILE A 151 -11.35 1.89 -1.17
C ILE A 151 -10.20 1.39 -2.06
N CYS A 152 -9.09 0.96 -1.46
CA CYS A 152 -7.94 0.45 -2.22
C CYS A 152 -8.32 -0.83 -2.99
N SER A 153 -9.18 -1.68 -2.44
CA SER A 153 -9.62 -2.90 -3.14
C SER A 153 -10.48 -2.58 -4.36
N ILE A 154 -11.39 -1.60 -4.24
CA ILE A 154 -12.22 -1.12 -5.35
C ILE A 154 -11.34 -0.47 -6.41
N GLY A 155 -10.49 0.49 -6.03
CA GLY A 155 -9.58 1.17 -6.95
C GLY A 155 -8.66 0.21 -7.69
N CYS A 156 -8.05 -0.74 -6.98
CA CYS A 156 -7.22 -1.79 -7.58
C CYS A 156 -7.99 -2.62 -8.62
N LEU A 157 -9.21 -3.06 -8.29
CA LEU A 157 -10.08 -3.77 -9.23
C LEU A 157 -10.37 -2.92 -10.47
N TYR A 158 -10.73 -1.65 -10.27
CA TYR A 158 -11.01 -0.71 -11.35
C TYR A 158 -9.80 -0.56 -12.27
N HIS A 159 -8.58 -0.42 -11.74
CA HIS A 159 -7.39 -0.32 -12.59
C HIS A 159 -7.05 -1.62 -13.29
N ILE A 160 -7.20 -2.78 -12.62
CA ILE A 160 -6.97 -4.07 -13.27
C ILE A 160 -7.98 -4.29 -14.40
N ARG A 161 -9.26 -3.98 -14.17
CA ARG A 161 -10.35 -4.10 -15.15
C ARG A 161 -10.49 -2.89 -16.10
N ARG A 162 -9.59 -1.90 -16.02
CA ARG A 162 -9.64 -0.65 -16.82
C ARG A 162 -10.99 0.06 -16.78
N GLY A 163 -11.56 0.21 -15.58
CA GLY A 163 -12.83 0.90 -15.33
C GLY A 163 -14.08 0.09 -15.71
N LYS A 164 -13.93 -1.20 -16.02
CA LYS A 164 -15.04 -2.09 -16.41
C LYS A 164 -15.16 -3.31 -15.49
N PRO A 165 -15.35 -3.13 -14.17
CA PRO A 165 -15.61 -4.25 -13.28
C PRO A 165 -16.93 -4.94 -13.64
N LYS A 166 -17.03 -6.23 -13.35
CA LYS A 166 -18.30 -6.96 -13.49
C LYS A 166 -19.15 -6.83 -12.23
N ASP A 167 -20.46 -6.97 -12.37
CA ASP A 167 -21.32 -7.22 -11.22
C ASP A 167 -20.90 -8.55 -10.57
N LYS A 168 -20.63 -8.50 -9.25
CA LYS A 168 -20.08 -9.64 -8.48
C LYS A 168 -18.77 -10.18 -9.07
N ASP A 169 -17.82 -9.29 -9.37
CA ASP A 169 -16.50 -9.66 -9.87
C ASP A 169 -15.72 -10.52 -8.83
N ASP A 170 -15.47 -11.79 -9.13
CA ASP A 170 -14.74 -12.70 -8.22
C ASP A 170 -13.32 -12.20 -7.92
N LEU A 171 -12.70 -11.47 -8.86
CA LEU A 171 -11.42 -10.81 -8.66
C LEU A 171 -11.46 -9.82 -7.49
N PHE A 172 -12.60 -9.16 -7.26
CA PHE A 172 -12.76 -8.25 -6.13
C PHE A 172 -12.55 -8.97 -4.79
N ILE A 173 -13.10 -10.18 -4.66
CA ILE A 173 -13.00 -10.96 -3.42
C ILE A 173 -11.54 -11.35 -3.17
N LEU A 174 -10.80 -11.72 -4.22
CA LEU A 174 -9.37 -12.02 -4.13
C LEU A 174 -8.56 -10.81 -3.72
N ILE A 175 -8.79 -9.66 -4.38
CA ILE A 175 -8.11 -8.40 -4.06
C ILE A 175 -8.42 -7.96 -2.63
N LEU A 176 -9.69 -7.99 -2.21
CA LEU A 176 -10.11 -7.59 -0.86
C LEU A 176 -9.41 -8.41 0.23
N ARG A 177 -9.32 -9.73 0.03
CA ARG A 177 -8.60 -10.62 0.96
C ARG A 177 -7.12 -10.29 1.01
N TRP A 178 -6.51 -10.05 -0.14
CA TRP A 178 -5.09 -9.68 -0.22
C TRP A 178 -4.82 -8.31 0.43
N VAL A 179 -5.58 -7.27 0.11
CA VAL A 179 -5.47 -5.92 0.71
C VAL A 179 -5.66 -5.98 2.22
N LYS A 180 -6.61 -6.78 2.73
CA LYS A 180 -6.78 -7.01 4.17
C LYS A 180 -5.53 -7.65 4.80
N SER A 181 -4.93 -8.63 4.13
CA SER A 181 -3.67 -9.25 4.59
C SER A 181 -2.53 -8.24 4.63
N VAL A 182 -2.43 -7.37 3.62
CA VAL A 182 -1.41 -6.30 3.58
C VAL A 182 -1.62 -5.30 4.72
N ALA A 183 -2.86 -4.88 4.99
CA ALA A 183 -3.19 -3.98 6.11
C ALA A 183 -2.78 -4.57 7.48
N ILE A 184 -3.00 -5.88 7.67
CA ILE A 184 -2.56 -6.59 8.89
C ILE A 184 -1.04 -6.55 9.02
N GLU A 185 -0.32 -6.83 7.93
CA GLU A 185 1.15 -6.80 7.94
C GLU A 185 1.69 -5.39 8.22
N ILE A 186 1.12 -4.35 7.61
CA ILE A 186 1.45 -2.95 7.89
C ILE A 186 1.28 -2.64 9.37
N SER A 187 0.13 -3.02 9.94
CA SER A 187 -0.18 -2.80 11.36
C SER A 187 0.81 -3.52 12.27
N LYS A 188 1.17 -4.77 11.97
CA LYS A 188 2.15 -5.56 12.72
C LYS A 188 3.54 -4.91 12.71
N GLN A 189 4.02 -4.48 11.53
CA GLN A 189 5.33 -3.84 11.43
C GLN A 189 5.35 -2.49 12.15
N THR A 190 4.26 -1.72 12.07
CA THR A 190 4.12 -0.44 12.77
C THR A 190 4.14 -0.64 14.29
N LEU A 191 3.34 -1.56 14.83
CA LEU A 191 3.32 -1.85 16.26
C LEU A 191 4.70 -2.29 16.76
N SER A 192 5.37 -3.19 16.04
CA SER A 192 6.73 -3.62 16.41
C SER A 192 7.78 -2.51 16.39
N SER A 193 7.50 -1.41 15.67
CA SER A 193 8.39 -0.25 15.57
C SER A 193 8.09 0.83 16.61
N LEU A 194 6.91 0.75 17.25
CA LEU A 194 6.44 1.69 18.28
C LEU A 194 6.46 1.10 19.70
N SER A 195 6.52 -0.23 19.82
CA SER A 195 6.64 -0.93 21.12
C SER A 195 8.05 -0.81 21.68
N LEU A 196 8.19 0.08 22.68
CA LEU A 196 9.17 0.04 23.77
C LEU A 196 8.38 -0.10 25.07
#